data_AF-A0A2E4HLF6-F1
#
_entry.id   AF-A0A2E4HLF6-F1
#
_cell.length_a   1.000
_cell.length_b   1.000
_cell.length_c   1.000
_cell.angle_alpha   90.00
_cell.angle_beta   90.00
_cell.angle_gamma   90.00
#
_symmetry.space_group_name_H-M   'P 1'
#
loop_
_entity.id
_entity.type
_entity.pdbx_description
1 polymer ?
#
loop_
_entity_poly.entity_id
_entity_poly.type
_entity_poly.pdbx_seq_one_letter_code
_entity_poly.pdbx_strand_id
1 'polypeptide(L)'
;MKLKDQGCHKINVEFSGSCDSGAIDDVSYYDYNGTLLRVSRDNELDDIFYEMIDHKTSGTGDWVNNDGGYGTMEINLETELYDVSVHFYVTENYEFDGSKIYS
;
A
#
# COMPACT_ATOMS: atom_id res chain seq x y z
N MET A 1 17.58 -11.97 8.10
CA MET A 1 18.57 -11.02 7.54
C MET A 1 18.16 -9.62 7.99
N LYS A 2 19.03 -8.72 8.47
CA LYS A 2 18.60 -7.37 8.85
C LYS A 2 18.88 -6.38 7.71
N LEU A 3 17.86 -5.71 7.20
CA LEU A 3 17.97 -4.72 6.11
C LEU A 3 18.98 -3.61 6.42
N LYS A 4 19.04 -3.16 7.68
CA LYS A 4 20.04 -2.19 8.17
C LYS A 4 21.49 -2.68 7.99
N ASP A 5 21.75 -3.98 8.18
CA ASP A 5 23.10 -4.56 8.05
C ASP A 5 23.56 -4.60 6.57
N GLN A 6 22.63 -4.44 5.63
CA GLN A 6 22.91 -4.32 4.20
C GLN A 6 23.03 -2.86 3.72
N GLY A 7 23.00 -1.90 4.65
CA GLY A 7 23.05 -0.48 4.33
C GLY A 7 21.73 0.05 3.73
N CYS A 8 20.61 -0.63 3.97
CA CYS A 8 19.31 -0.12 3.58
C CYS A 8 18.81 0.92 4.59
N HIS A 9 18.35 2.06 4.07
CA HIS A 9 17.84 3.21 4.83
C HIS A 9 16.39 3.51 4.56
N LYS A 10 15.94 3.22 3.34
CA LYS A 10 14.57 3.49 2.92
C LYS A 10 14.01 2.34 2.12
N ILE A 11 12.74 2.02 2.37
CA ILE A 11 11.98 1.02 1.62
C ILE A 11 10.77 1.74 1.03
N ASN A 12 10.56 1.58 -0.27
CA ASN A 12 9.31 1.95 -0.92
C ASN A 12 8.56 0.67 -1.27
N VAL A 13 7.31 0.59 -0.85
CA VAL A 13 6.40 -0.50 -1.16
C VAL A 13 5.27 0.05 -2.00
N GLU A 14 5.07 -0.50 -3.19
CA GLU A 14 3.93 -0.20 -4.05
C GLU A 14 2.92 -1.32 -3.91
N PHE A 15 1.64 -0.98 -3.76
CA PHE A 15 0.59 -1.95 -3.59
C PHE A 15 -0.70 -1.52 -4.28
N SER A 16 -1.49 -2.52 -4.64
CA SER A 16 -2.80 -2.35 -5.23
C SER A 16 -3.79 -3.31 -4.59
N GLY A 17 -5.04 -2.87 -4.48
CA GLY A 17 -6.16 -3.67 -4.00
C GLY A 17 -7.29 -3.62 -5.00
N SER A 18 -7.86 -4.78 -5.33
CA SER A 18 -9.04 -4.86 -6.18
C SER A 18 -10.08 -5.77 -5.53
N CYS A 19 -11.18 -5.17 -5.06
CA CYS A 19 -12.46 -5.76 -4.61
C CYS A 19 -12.39 -6.89 -3.55
N ASP A 20 -11.59 -7.93 -3.80
CA ASP A 20 -11.43 -9.14 -2.98
C ASP A 20 -9.96 -9.46 -2.64
N SER A 21 -8.98 -8.69 -3.12
CA SER A 21 -7.55 -9.00 -2.96
C SER A 21 -6.65 -7.77 -3.01
N GLY A 22 -5.84 -7.59 -1.96
CA GLY A 22 -4.67 -6.71 -1.92
C GLY A 22 -3.39 -7.43 -2.32
N ALA A 23 -2.52 -6.77 -3.06
CA ALA A 23 -1.23 -7.30 -3.49
C ALA A 23 -0.14 -6.23 -3.35
N ILE A 24 1.05 -6.65 -2.90
CA ILE A 24 2.26 -5.85 -2.98
C ILE A 24 2.86 -6.03 -4.37
N ASP A 25 2.82 -4.97 -5.17
CA ASP A 25 3.23 -4.93 -6.56
C ASP A 25 4.75 -4.87 -6.70
N ASP A 26 5.39 -3.94 -5.99
CA ASP A 26 6.85 -3.74 -6.01
C ASP A 26 7.40 -3.38 -4.64
N VAL A 27 8.65 -3.76 -4.40
CA VAL A 27 9.40 -3.35 -3.21
C VAL A 27 10.80 -2.91 -3.63
N SER A 28 11.08 -1.63 -3.42
CA SER A 28 12.34 -1.01 -3.76
C SER A 28 13.10 -0.60 -2.49
N TYR A 29 14.37 -1.00 -2.40
CA TYR A 29 15.23 -0.75 -1.26
C TYR A 29 16.30 0.29 -1.63
N TYR A 30 16.54 1.28 -0.78
CA TYR A 30 17.50 2.35 -1.05
C TYR A 30 18.52 2.49 0.07
N ASP A 31 19.75 2.83 -0.31
CA ASP A 31 20.80 3.28 0.61
C ASP A 31 20.66 4.76 0.99
N TYR A 32 21.58 5.27 1.81
CA TYR A 32 21.68 6.68 2.19
C TYR A 32 21.79 7.67 1.03
N ASN A 33 22.33 7.22 -0.10
CA ASN A 33 22.55 8.05 -1.27
C ASN A 33 21.36 8.02 -2.24
N GLY A 34 20.29 7.27 -1.90
CA GLY A 34 19.16 7.02 -2.81
C GLY A 34 19.49 6.00 -3.90
N THR A 35 20.54 5.22 -3.75
CA THR A 35 20.91 4.15 -4.67
C THR A 35 20.06 2.92 -4.42
N LEU A 36 19.49 2.34 -5.48
CA LEU A 36 18.71 1.12 -5.39
C LEU A 36 19.60 -0.07 -4.99
N LEU A 37 19.23 -0.75 -3.91
CA LEU A 37 19.88 -1.95 -3.41
C LEU A 37 19.17 -3.20 -3.94
N ARG A 38 19.96 -4.20 -4.34
CA ARG A 38 19.43 -5.52 -4.67
C ARG A 38 19.33 -6.37 -3.42
N VAL A 39 18.14 -6.38 -2.83
CA VAL A 39 17.79 -7.21 -1.67
C VAL A 39 16.89 -8.34 -2.15
N SER A 40 17.13 -9.56 -1.66
CA SER A 40 16.20 -10.66 -1.89
C SER A 40 14.93 -10.44 -1.06
N ARG A 41 13.78 -10.35 -1.73
CA ARG A 41 12.47 -10.32 -1.10
C ARG A 41 12.12 -11.74 -0.61
N ASP A 42 11.75 -11.86 0.67
CA ASP A 42 11.21 -13.08 1.25
C ASP A 42 9.76 -12.85 1.69
N ASN A 43 9.01 -13.94 1.93
CA ASN A 43 7.60 -13.86 2.28
C ASN A 43 7.36 -13.23 3.67
N GLU A 44 8.35 -13.28 4.56
CA GLU A 44 8.23 -12.70 5.91
C GLU A 44 8.16 -11.17 5.86
N LEU A 45 8.89 -10.55 4.92
CA LEU A 45 8.81 -9.10 4.69
C LEU A 45 7.45 -8.68 4.14
N ASP A 46 6.86 -9.50 3.27
CA ASP A 46 5.54 -9.22 2.69
C ASP A 46 4.45 -9.20 3.77
N ASP A 47 4.46 -10.18 4.68
CA ASP A 47 3.51 -10.24 5.80
C ASP A 47 3.61 -8.98 6.68
N ILE A 48 4.84 -8.50 6.94
CA ILE A 48 5.07 -7.25 7.69
C ILE A 48 4.51 -6.05 6.93
N PHE A 49 4.73 -5.97 5.62
CA PHE A 49 4.21 -4.87 4.82
C PHE A 49 2.68 -4.86 4.80
N TYR A 50 2.03 -6.03 4.69
CA TYR A 50 0.58 -6.14 4.79
C TYR A 50 0.08 -5.64 6.15
N GLU A 51 0.72 -6.03 7.26
CA GLU A 51 0.36 -5.56 8.61
C GLU A 51 0.52 -4.04 8.77
N MET A 52 1.60 -3.46 8.24
CA MET A 52 1.86 -2.02 8.32
C MET A 52 0.85 -1.20 7.51
N ILE A 53 0.50 -1.66 6.31
CA ILE A 53 -0.52 -1.04 5.48
C ILE A 53 -1.87 -1.15 6.18
N ASP A 54 -2.26 -2.35 6.62
CA ASP A 54 -3.53 -2.61 7.31
C ASP A 54 -3.69 -1.73 8.56
N HIS A 55 -2.65 -1.64 9.40
CA HIS A 55 -2.67 -0.80 10.61
C HIS A 55 -2.92 0.69 10.31
N LYS A 56 -2.44 1.21 9.17
CA LYS A 56 -2.68 2.60 8.75
C LYS A 56 -4.02 2.82 8.05
N THR A 57 -4.52 1.82 7.35
CA THR A 57 -5.80 1.88 6.63
C THR A 57 -6.99 1.47 7.47
N SER A 58 -6.76 0.84 8.63
CA SER A 58 -7.73 0.50 9.67
C SER A 58 -8.49 1.74 10.16
N GLY A 59 -9.50 2.18 9.41
CA GLY A 59 -10.31 3.38 9.68
C GLY A 59 -10.60 4.26 8.46
N THR A 60 -9.84 4.10 7.37
CA THR A 60 -9.98 4.90 6.13
C THR A 60 -10.76 4.15 5.04
N GLY A 61 -11.01 2.87 5.24
CA GLY A 61 -11.58 1.96 4.25
C GLY A 61 -10.67 0.74 4.11
N ASP A 62 -11.28 -0.43 4.04
CA ASP A 62 -10.59 -1.70 3.90
C ASP A 62 -9.93 -1.75 2.51
N TRP A 63 -8.64 -1.42 2.40
CA TRP A 63 -7.94 -1.33 1.11
C TRP A 63 -7.88 -2.66 0.37
N VAL A 64 -7.98 -3.78 1.12
CA VAL A 64 -8.08 -5.13 0.60
C VAL A 64 -9.44 -5.36 -0.08
N ASN A 65 -10.50 -4.72 0.44
CA ASN A 65 -11.90 -4.98 0.06
C ASN A 65 -12.62 -3.80 -0.63
N ASN A 66 -11.97 -2.65 -0.80
CA ASN A 66 -12.57 -1.48 -1.44
C ASN A 66 -12.20 -1.42 -2.93
N ASP A 67 -13.17 -1.74 -3.77
CA ASP A 67 -13.41 -1.45 -5.20
C ASP A 67 -12.31 -0.80 -6.08
N GLY A 68 -11.06 -1.22 -5.93
CA GLY A 68 -9.93 -0.66 -6.67
C GLY A 68 -9.28 0.50 -5.92
N GLY A 69 -8.16 0.23 -5.28
CA GLY A 69 -7.27 1.24 -4.71
C GLY A 69 -5.82 0.91 -5.02
N TYR A 70 -4.97 1.92 -5.04
CA TYR A 70 -3.52 1.75 -5.12
C TYR A 70 -2.84 2.71 -4.17
N GLY A 71 -1.63 2.38 -3.77
CA GLY A 71 -0.93 3.17 -2.79
C GLY A 71 0.55 2.90 -2.77
N THR A 72 1.22 3.75 -2.02
CA THR A 72 2.63 3.63 -1.72
C THR A 72 2.84 3.74 -0.22
N MET A 73 3.77 2.94 0.29
CA MET A 73 4.27 3.05 1.65
C MET A 73 5.75 3.35 1.60
N GLU A 74 6.18 4.40 2.30
CA GLU A 74 7.58 4.73 2.48
C GLU A 74 7.98 4.43 3.93
N ILE A 75 9.00 3.59 4.12
CA ILE A 75 9.55 3.22 5.43
C ILE A 75 10.95 3.80 5.55
N ASN A 76 11.17 4.64 6.55
CA ASN A 76 12.48 5.14 6.92
C ASN A 76 13.04 4.30 8.08
N LEU A 77 14.10 3.54 7.80
CA LEU A 77 14.71 2.63 8.78
C LEU A 77 15.53 3.38 9.83
N GLU A 78 15.97 4.62 9.57
CA GLU A 78 16.70 5.41 10.57
C GLU A 78 15.79 5.97 11.64
N THR A 79 14.70 6.60 11.21
CA THR A 79 13.73 7.22 12.11
C THR A 79 12.72 6.21 12.66
N GLU A 80 12.66 5.02 12.07
CA GLU A 80 11.67 3.98 12.38
C GLU A 80 10.23 4.48 12.17
N LEU A 81 10.08 5.45 11.27
CA LEU A 81 8.80 6.00 10.84
C LEU A 81 8.43 5.45 9.46
N TYR A 82 7.13 5.34 9.23
CA TYR A 82 6.59 5.01 7.93
C TYR A 82 5.34 5.84 7.65
N ASP A 83 5.13 6.13 6.37
CA ASP A 83 3.96 6.82 5.85
C ASP A 83 3.29 5.94 4.78
N VAL A 84 1.95 5.95 4.77
CA VAL A 84 1.15 5.17 3.82
C VAL A 84 0.20 6.12 3.13
N SER A 85 0.34 6.22 1.82
CA SER A 85 -0.51 7.01 0.94
C SER A 85 -1.40 6.08 0.13
N VAL A 86 -2.72 6.17 0.32
CA VAL A 86 -3.71 5.33 -0.38
C VAL A 86 -4.63 6.19 -1.24
N HIS A 87 -4.87 5.73 -2.46
CA HIS A 87 -5.80 6.32 -3.40
C HIS A 87 -6.92 5.32 -3.71
N PHE A 88 -8.18 5.73 -3.49
CA PHE A 88 -9.37 4.92 -3.80
C PHE A 88 -10.07 5.47 -5.04
N TYR A 89 -10.57 4.58 -5.91
CA TYR A 89 -11.55 4.97 -6.91
C TYR A 89 -12.90 5.20 -6.23
N VAL A 90 -13.35 6.45 -6.17
CA VAL A 90 -14.71 6.75 -5.72
C VAL A 90 -15.63 6.61 -6.92
N THR A 91 -16.33 5.49 -7.05
CA THR A 91 -17.46 5.40 -7.97
C THR A 91 -18.61 6.18 -7.33
N GLU A 92 -18.94 7.37 -7.85
CA GLU A 92 -20.18 8.04 -7.48
C GLU A 92 -21.35 7.11 -7.85
N ASN A 93 -21.98 6.51 -6.86
CA ASN A 93 -23.21 5.75 -7.06
C ASN A 93 -24.28 6.73 -7.55
N TYR A 94 -24.52 6.76 -8.86
CA TYR A 94 -25.76 7.30 -9.39
C TYR A 94 -26.88 6.35 -8.97
N GLU A 95 -27.54 6.65 -7.85
CA GLU A 95 -28.86 6.11 -7.58
C GLU A 95 -29.79 6.59 -8.70
N PHE A 96 -30.12 5.69 -9.63
CA PHE A 96 -31.19 5.95 -10.58
C PHE A 96 -32.52 5.91 -9.81
N ASP A 97 -32.99 7.06 -9.35
CA ASP A 97 -34.36 7.22 -8.86
C ASP A 97 -35.31 7.10 -10.06
N GLY A 98 -35.83 5.89 -10.27
CA GLY A 98 -36.81 5.57 -11.31
C GLY A 98 -38.19 6.22 -11.12
N SER A 99 -38.37 7.15 -10.18
CA SER A 99 -39.66 7.80 -9.89
C SER A 99 -39.90 9.08 -10.70
N LYS A 100 -39.78 8.99 -12.03
CA LYS A 100 -40.42 9.85 -13.05
C LYS A 100 -40.03 9.24 -14.38
N ILE A 101 -40.90 8.52 -15.07
CA ILE A 101 -41.86 8.96 -16.11
C ILE A 101 -42.75 7.70 -16.29
N TYR A 102 -44.08 7.69 -16.16
CA TYR A 102 -45.10 8.14 -17.11
C TYR A 102 -46.47 8.29 -16.40
N SER A 103 -47.09 9.46 -16.51
CA SER A 103 -48.54 9.65 -16.65
C SER A 103 -48.82 11.06 -17.13
#